data_AF-A0A4Z2BG05-F1
#
_entry.id   AF-A0A4Z2BG05-F1
#
_cell.length_a   1.000
_cell.length_b   1.000
_cell.length_c   1.000
_cell.angle_alpha   90.00
_cell.angle_beta   90.00
_cell.angle_gamma   90.00
#
_symmetry.space_group_name_H-M   'P 1'
#
loop_
_entity.id
_entity.type
_entity.pdbx_description
1 polymer ?
#
loop_
_entity_poly.entity_id
_entity_poly.type
_entity_poly.pdbx_seq_one_letter_code
_entity_poly.pdbx_strand_id
1 'polypeptide(L)'
;MGRDPRQTSRRTGGEDAEESLRELPPWMRLYFYGMHGVTLDVLLSSFQGLLEHRDPKLVGLSSLYLCILHSLTHFALEKIYSQKRCFAGRPAVFHLVFYPSVYIGLQILIGNIDTLTEQVRLVSCTQLAVHYALALYFSQVFHRGLSKLRYHPEAEEGSHAGGALALPAFARFLFFGMHGFLDEVLFTSVFSLVETSDWSLRGHTSLWSFLMYGSCSLVVERLYLHLHFSRGWGTCRRLPVYICFIYTWEFCGGLLLRQFDACSWDYSHYPHNVMGLITLLYLPGWLCLSLYQDVLSNVLLRIRCAEEGTGRREDSGGVNGELEAKRKTL
;
A
#
# COMPACT_ATOMS: atom_id res chain seq x y z
N MET A 1 -55.49 -23.72 -8.22
CA MET A 1 -54.52 -24.45 -7.38
C MET A 1 -53.19 -23.73 -7.50
N GLY A 2 -52.75 -23.09 -6.42
CA GLY A 2 -51.77 -22.01 -6.42
C GLY A 2 -50.35 -22.44 -6.81
N ARG A 3 -49.64 -21.56 -7.53
CA ARG A 3 -48.19 -21.61 -7.69
C ARG A 3 -47.54 -21.17 -6.38
N ASP A 4 -46.68 -22.03 -5.86
CA ASP A 4 -45.84 -21.81 -4.69
C ASP A 4 -44.81 -20.68 -4.96
N PRO A 5 -44.73 -19.59 -4.16
CA PRO A 5 -43.82 -18.47 -4.43
C PRO A 5 -42.38 -18.65 -3.93
N ARG A 6 -41.97 -19.86 -3.50
CA ARG A 6 -40.72 -20.05 -2.72
C ARG A 6 -39.44 -20.35 -3.52
N GLN A 7 -39.37 -20.03 -4.81
CA GLN A 7 -38.15 -20.29 -5.61
C GLN A 7 -37.50 -19.07 -6.28
N THR A 8 -38.03 -17.86 -6.13
CA THR A 8 -37.50 -16.68 -6.85
C THR A 8 -36.53 -15.80 -6.03
N SER A 9 -36.29 -16.08 -4.73
CA SER A 9 -35.49 -15.15 -3.89
C SER A 9 -34.02 -15.54 -3.69
N ARG A 10 -33.46 -16.48 -4.46
CA ARG A 10 -32.09 -16.99 -4.22
C ARG A 10 -31.11 -16.82 -5.38
N ARG A 11 -31.51 -16.18 -6.48
CA ARG A 11 -30.62 -15.94 -7.63
C ARG A 11 -30.21 -14.48 -7.83
N THR A 12 -30.95 -13.51 -7.30
CA THR A 12 -30.68 -12.08 -7.54
C THR A 12 -29.58 -11.48 -6.64
N GLY A 13 -29.25 -12.09 -5.50
CA GLY A 13 -28.26 -11.52 -4.57
C GLY A 13 -26.78 -11.71 -4.97
N GLY A 14 -26.50 -12.50 -6.01
CA GLY A 14 -25.13 -12.76 -6.48
C GLY A 14 -24.71 -11.91 -7.67
N GLU A 15 -25.63 -11.65 -8.61
CA GLU A 15 -25.36 -10.89 -9.85
C GLU A 15 -25.30 -9.39 -9.57
N ASP A 16 -26.15 -8.85 -8.68
CA ASP A 16 -26.15 -7.43 -8.31
C ASP A 16 -24.90 -7.02 -7.50
N ALA A 17 -24.25 -7.96 -6.81
CA ALA A 17 -23.07 -7.70 -5.97
C ALA A 17 -21.75 -7.66 -6.76
N GLU A 18 -21.70 -8.28 -7.95
CA GLU A 18 -20.57 -8.18 -8.88
C GLU A 18 -20.63 -6.90 -9.72
N GLU A 19 -21.84 -6.35 -9.96
CA GLU A 19 -22.09 -5.22 -10.85
C GLU A 19 -21.60 -3.85 -10.33
N SER A 20 -21.30 -3.73 -9.02
CA SER A 20 -20.91 -2.45 -8.39
C SER A 20 -19.39 -2.26 -8.22
N LEU A 21 -18.57 -3.26 -8.55
CA LEU A 21 -17.11 -3.21 -8.32
C LEU A 21 -16.41 -2.34 -9.35
N ARG A 22 -16.00 -1.14 -8.93
CA ARG A 22 -15.28 -0.19 -9.78
C ARG A 22 -13.78 -0.40 -9.69
N GLU A 23 -13.08 0.05 -10.72
CA GLU A 23 -11.64 0.27 -10.63
C GLU A 23 -11.30 1.26 -9.50
N LEU A 24 -10.09 1.12 -8.93
CA LEU A 24 -9.59 2.06 -7.92
C LEU A 24 -9.62 3.49 -8.47
N PRO A 25 -10.17 4.47 -7.72
CA PRO A 25 -10.20 5.86 -8.14
C PRO A 25 -8.77 6.45 -8.20
N PRO A 26 -8.55 7.50 -9.01
CA PRO A 26 -7.20 8.05 -9.24
C PRO A 26 -6.47 8.48 -7.97
N TRP A 27 -7.18 9.08 -7.00
CA TRP A 27 -6.58 9.53 -5.74
C TRP A 27 -6.03 8.37 -4.90
N MET A 28 -6.70 7.21 -4.89
CA MET A 28 -6.21 6.02 -4.20
C MET A 28 -4.95 5.47 -4.88
N ARG A 29 -4.94 5.45 -6.22
CA ARG A 29 -3.76 5.01 -6.98
C ARG A 29 -2.56 5.91 -6.68
N LEU A 30 -2.73 7.24 -6.73
CA LEU A 30 -1.71 8.21 -6.35
C LEU A 30 -1.18 7.96 -4.94
N TYR A 31 -2.08 7.74 -3.98
CA TYR A 31 -1.70 7.41 -2.61
C TYR A 31 -0.87 6.12 -2.52
N PHE A 32 -1.30 5.03 -3.18
CA PHE A 32 -0.53 3.78 -3.23
C PHE A 32 0.86 3.96 -3.86
N TYR A 33 0.96 4.77 -4.92
CA TYR A 33 2.22 5.06 -5.58
C TYR A 33 3.19 5.84 -4.68
N GLY A 34 2.71 6.91 -4.04
CA GLY A 34 3.52 7.71 -3.11
C GLY A 34 3.99 6.88 -1.92
N MET A 35 3.06 6.20 -1.25
CA MET A 35 3.35 5.34 -0.10
C MET A 35 4.36 4.23 -0.45
N HIS A 36 4.18 3.56 -1.59
CA HIS A 36 5.10 2.51 -2.00
C HIS A 36 6.46 3.05 -2.42
N GLY A 37 6.52 4.21 -3.08
CA GLY A 37 7.77 4.90 -3.42
C GLY A 37 8.57 5.27 -2.16
N VAL A 38 7.93 5.89 -1.17
CA VAL A 38 8.55 6.19 0.14
C VAL A 38 9.07 4.93 0.81
N THR A 39 8.30 3.83 0.76
CA THR A 39 8.74 2.54 1.30
C THR A 39 10.02 2.06 0.62
N LEU A 40 10.10 2.14 -0.71
CA LEU A 40 11.29 1.71 -1.44
C LEU A 40 12.50 2.61 -1.15
N ASP A 41 12.31 3.92 -1.03
CA ASP A 41 13.38 4.85 -0.64
C ASP A 41 13.95 4.48 0.73
N VAL A 42 13.07 4.25 1.72
CA VAL A 42 13.45 3.84 3.08
C VAL A 42 14.20 2.50 3.07
N LEU A 43 13.69 1.51 2.34
CA LEU A 43 14.34 0.19 2.25
C LEU A 43 15.72 0.26 1.59
N LEU A 44 15.84 0.99 0.48
CA LEU A 44 17.08 1.11 -0.27
C LEU A 44 18.14 1.90 0.51
N SER A 45 17.76 3.03 1.10
CA SER A 45 18.66 3.86 1.90
C SER A 45 19.09 3.15 3.19
N SER A 46 18.18 2.45 3.86
CA SER A 46 18.49 1.67 5.05
C SER A 46 19.41 0.47 4.73
N PHE A 47 19.15 -0.24 3.62
CA PHE A 47 20.01 -1.34 3.19
C PHE A 47 21.42 -0.86 2.83
N GLN A 48 21.53 0.28 2.16
CA GLN A 48 22.83 0.90 1.89
C GLN A 48 23.54 1.30 3.20
N GLY A 49 22.81 1.92 4.13
CA GLY A 49 23.33 2.26 5.46
C GLY A 49 23.81 1.04 6.26
N LEU A 50 23.09 -0.08 6.17
CA LEU A 50 23.47 -1.35 6.79
C LEU A 50 24.76 -1.92 6.18
N LEU A 51 24.91 -1.86 4.86
CA LEU A 51 26.12 -2.35 4.18
C LEU A 51 27.36 -1.52 4.52
N GLU A 52 27.20 -0.20 4.65
CA GLU A 52 28.30 0.72 4.89
C GLU A 52 28.66 0.85 6.38
N HIS A 53 27.66 0.99 7.26
CA HIS A 53 27.86 1.38 8.67
C HIS A 53 27.45 0.30 9.68
N ARG A 54 26.81 -0.80 9.24
CA ARG A 54 26.29 -1.88 10.11
C ARG A 54 25.44 -1.40 11.29
N ASP A 55 24.68 -0.31 11.09
CA ASP A 55 23.85 0.26 12.14
C ASP A 55 22.62 -0.64 12.45
N PRO A 56 22.47 -1.15 13.69
CA PRO A 56 21.33 -1.99 14.09
C PRO A 56 19.99 -1.26 14.05
N LYS A 57 19.99 0.09 14.02
CA LYS A 57 18.76 0.90 13.97
C LYS A 57 18.13 0.93 12.59
N LEU A 58 18.87 0.56 11.54
CA LEU A 58 18.36 0.42 10.18
C LEU A 58 17.57 1.66 9.70
N VAL A 59 18.11 2.86 9.95
CA VAL A 59 17.45 4.11 9.57
C VAL A 59 17.44 4.27 8.05
N GLY A 60 16.26 4.49 7.49
CA GLY A 60 16.05 4.87 6.10
C GLY A 60 15.56 6.31 5.98
N LEU A 61 15.77 6.90 4.81
CA LEU A 61 15.48 8.29 4.49
C LEU A 61 14.50 8.37 3.31
N SER A 62 13.59 9.33 3.37
CA SER A 62 12.79 9.77 2.23
C SER A 62 12.39 11.24 2.44
N SER A 63 11.57 11.80 1.57
CA SER A 63 11.08 13.18 1.71
C SER A 63 9.65 13.31 1.23
N LEU A 64 8.98 14.37 1.72
CA LEU A 64 7.63 14.69 1.27
C LEU A 64 7.59 15.02 -0.23
N TYR A 65 8.65 15.66 -0.73
CA TYR A 65 8.81 15.95 -2.16
C TYR A 65 8.90 14.66 -2.98
N LEU A 66 9.73 13.69 -2.55
CA LEU A 66 9.86 12.40 -3.22
C LEU A 66 8.54 11.61 -3.20
N CYS A 67 7.77 11.68 -2.11
CA CYS A 67 6.44 11.05 -2.05
C CYS A 67 5.50 11.54 -3.17
N ILE A 68 5.43 12.86 -3.38
CA ILE A 68 4.64 13.46 -4.46
C ILE A 68 5.21 13.05 -5.83
N LEU A 69 6.54 13.07 -5.97
CA LEU A 69 7.19 12.74 -7.21
C LEU A 69 6.97 11.28 -7.60
N HIS A 70 7.11 10.34 -6.67
CA HIS A 70 6.77 8.93 -6.84
C HIS A 70 5.31 8.75 -7.25
N SER A 71 4.39 9.47 -6.59
CA SER A 71 2.97 9.44 -6.92
C SER A 71 2.71 9.79 -8.39
N LEU A 72 3.27 10.90 -8.88
CA LEU A 72 3.08 11.39 -10.24
C LEU A 72 3.80 10.51 -11.28
N THR A 73 5.03 10.12 -10.99
CA THR A 73 5.89 9.30 -11.83
C THR A 73 5.25 7.95 -12.09
N HIS A 74 4.81 7.26 -11.04
CA HIS A 74 4.19 5.95 -11.18
C HIS A 74 2.78 6.01 -11.74
N PHE A 75 2.05 7.11 -11.53
CA PHE A 75 0.79 7.34 -12.23
C PHE A 75 0.98 7.51 -13.74
N ALA A 76 2.04 8.21 -14.18
CA ALA A 76 2.40 8.29 -15.59
C ALA A 76 2.84 6.93 -16.14
N LEU A 77 3.67 6.18 -15.41
CA LEU A 77 4.10 4.83 -15.78
C LEU A 77 2.93 3.85 -15.87
N GLU A 78 1.89 4.00 -15.07
CA GLU A 78 0.67 3.21 -15.20
C GLU A 78 -0.02 3.43 -16.55
N LYS A 79 -0.05 4.67 -17.05
CA LYS A 79 -0.61 4.95 -18.39
C LYS A 79 0.21 4.28 -19.48
N ILE A 80 1.53 4.27 -19.34
CA ILE A 80 2.44 3.57 -20.25
C ILE A 80 2.23 2.05 -20.13
N TYR A 81 2.05 1.54 -18.92
CA TYR A 81 1.70 0.14 -18.65
C TYR A 81 0.39 -0.28 -19.33
N SER A 82 -0.61 0.61 -19.37
CA SER A 82 -1.89 0.31 -20.03
C SER A 82 -1.76 0.11 -21.55
N GLN A 83 -0.72 0.68 -22.18
CA GLN A 83 -0.41 0.50 -23.61
C GLN A 83 0.20 -0.87 -23.95
N LYS A 84 0.37 -1.78 -22.97
CA LYS A 84 0.86 -3.15 -23.20
C LYS A 84 0.10 -3.91 -24.29
N ARG A 85 -1.17 -3.57 -24.54
CA ARG A 85 -1.99 -4.17 -25.62
C ARG A 85 -1.40 -3.92 -27.00
N CYS A 86 -0.69 -2.81 -27.22
CA CYS A 86 0.01 -2.51 -28.47
C CYS A 86 1.19 -3.47 -28.73
N PHE A 87 1.69 -4.15 -27.70
CA PHE A 87 2.78 -5.12 -27.77
C PHE A 87 2.30 -6.57 -27.59
N ALA A 88 1.01 -6.85 -27.81
CA ALA A 88 0.41 -8.16 -27.58
C ALA A 88 1.14 -9.32 -28.29
N GLY A 89 1.76 -9.08 -29.45
CA GLY A 89 2.54 -10.08 -30.17
C GLY A 89 3.91 -10.41 -29.57
N ARG A 90 4.45 -9.58 -28.68
CA ARG A 90 5.78 -9.75 -28.04
C ARG A 90 5.80 -9.16 -26.61
N PRO A 91 5.11 -9.78 -25.64
CA PRO A 91 5.00 -9.24 -24.28
C PRO A 91 6.36 -9.12 -23.56
N ALA A 92 7.31 -10.00 -23.86
CA ALA A 92 8.66 -9.94 -23.30
C ALA A 92 9.40 -8.65 -23.66
N VAL A 93 9.23 -8.14 -24.89
CA VAL A 93 9.85 -6.88 -25.33
C VAL A 93 9.32 -5.70 -24.52
N PHE A 94 8.02 -5.72 -24.19
CA PHE A 94 7.43 -4.68 -23.36
C PHE A 94 7.99 -4.71 -21.93
N HIS A 95 7.97 -5.87 -21.27
CA HIS A 95 8.34 -5.98 -19.86
C HIS A 95 9.85 -5.92 -19.59
N LEU A 96 10.69 -6.41 -20.51
CA LEU A 96 12.14 -6.50 -20.30
C LEU A 96 12.93 -5.36 -20.92
N VAL A 97 12.38 -4.68 -21.93
CA VAL A 97 13.08 -3.62 -22.68
C VAL A 97 12.33 -2.30 -22.59
N PHE A 98 11.14 -2.20 -23.17
CA PHE A 98 10.46 -0.91 -23.31
C PHE A 98 10.13 -0.26 -21.95
N TYR A 99 9.46 -0.99 -21.06
CA TYR A 99 9.07 -0.45 -19.76
C TYR A 99 10.30 -0.09 -18.89
N PRO A 100 11.32 -0.96 -18.74
CA PRO A 100 12.56 -0.60 -18.04
C PRO A 100 13.29 0.61 -18.62
N SER A 101 13.38 0.75 -19.95
CA SER A 101 14.02 1.92 -20.57
C SER A 101 13.30 3.21 -20.21
N VAL A 102 11.97 3.22 -20.25
CA VAL A 102 11.16 4.40 -19.87
C VAL A 102 11.30 4.70 -18.38
N TYR A 103 11.20 3.68 -17.52
CA TYR A 103 11.36 3.83 -16.08
C TYR A 103 12.72 4.44 -15.72
N ILE A 104 13.81 3.86 -16.23
CA ILE A 104 15.17 4.32 -15.97
C ILE A 104 15.35 5.75 -16.49
N GLY A 105 14.87 6.05 -17.70
CA GLY A 105 14.93 7.41 -18.26
C GLY A 105 14.23 8.45 -17.38
N LEU A 106 13.06 8.10 -16.85
CA LEU A 106 12.31 8.97 -15.94
C LEU A 106 13.02 9.15 -14.59
N GLN A 107 13.60 8.09 -14.03
CA GLN A 107 14.36 8.17 -12.78
C GLN A 107 15.66 8.98 -12.93
N ILE A 108 16.34 8.90 -14.07
CA ILE A 108 17.50 9.75 -14.37
C ILE A 108 17.08 11.21 -14.48
N LEU A 109 15.94 11.49 -15.13
CA LEU A 109 15.42 12.85 -15.24
C LEU A 109 15.10 13.44 -13.87
N ILE A 110 14.43 12.65 -13.01
CA ILE A 110 14.11 13.02 -11.63
C ILE A 110 15.38 13.29 -10.82
N GLY A 111 16.34 12.37 -10.87
CA GLY A 111 17.61 12.53 -10.15
C GLY A 111 18.38 13.78 -10.58
N ASN A 112 18.32 14.15 -11.86
CA ASN A 112 18.96 15.37 -12.37
C ASN A 112 18.23 16.66 -11.96
N ILE A 113 16.90 16.62 -11.75
CA ILE A 113 16.14 17.78 -11.26
C ILE A 113 16.51 18.10 -9.82
N ASP A 114 16.72 17.08 -8.99
CA ASP A 114 17.16 17.24 -7.59
C ASP A 114 18.59 17.81 -7.49
N THR A 115 19.43 17.59 -8.51
CA THR A 115 20.84 18.04 -8.57
C THR A 115 21.08 19.22 -9.50
N LEU A 116 20.06 19.99 -9.88
CA LEU A 116 20.18 21.16 -10.78
C LEU A 116 21.14 22.27 -10.28
N THR A 117 21.75 22.09 -9.11
CA THR A 117 22.81 22.94 -8.56
C THR A 117 24.23 22.44 -8.79
N GLU A 118 24.53 21.15 -8.97
CA GLU A 118 25.90 20.67 -9.28
C GLU A 118 25.93 19.35 -10.06
N GLN A 119 26.58 19.39 -11.24
CA GLN A 119 27.06 18.28 -12.09
C GLN A 119 26.13 17.09 -12.42
N VAL A 120 26.03 16.78 -13.72
CA VAL A 120 25.34 15.59 -14.25
C VAL A 120 25.90 14.33 -13.58
N ARG A 121 25.09 13.66 -12.78
CA ARG A 121 25.49 12.46 -12.03
C ARG A 121 25.68 11.30 -13.01
N LEU A 122 26.92 10.82 -13.17
CA LEU A 122 27.18 9.57 -13.88
C LEU A 122 26.58 8.44 -13.03
N VAL A 123 25.49 7.82 -13.50
CA VAL A 123 24.82 6.73 -12.77
C VAL A 123 25.76 5.53 -12.73
N SER A 124 26.09 5.06 -11.53
CA SER A 124 26.90 3.85 -11.34
C SER A 124 26.21 2.63 -11.98
N CYS A 125 27.00 1.68 -12.48
CA CYS A 125 26.46 0.40 -13.00
C CYS A 125 25.60 -0.33 -11.95
N THR A 126 25.97 -0.24 -10.67
CA THR A 126 25.18 -0.83 -9.56
C THR A 126 23.82 -0.15 -9.42
N GLN A 127 23.79 1.18 -9.49
CA GLN A 127 22.56 1.97 -9.43
C GLN A 127 21.65 1.66 -10.62
N LEU A 128 22.21 1.57 -11.84
CA LEU A 128 21.45 1.18 -13.03
C LEU A 128 20.83 -0.22 -12.91
N ALA A 129 21.58 -1.19 -12.36
CA ALA A 129 21.07 -2.53 -12.11
C ALA A 129 19.91 -2.54 -11.10
N VAL A 130 20.01 -1.76 -10.03
CA VAL A 130 18.90 -1.59 -9.05
C VAL A 130 17.67 -0.99 -9.71
N HIS A 131 17.83 0.08 -10.51
CA HIS A 131 16.70 0.70 -11.21
C HIS A 131 16.07 -0.24 -12.23
N TYR A 132 16.87 -1.06 -12.91
CA TYR A 132 16.35 -2.09 -13.81
C TYR A 132 15.54 -3.16 -13.06
N ALA A 133 16.06 -3.66 -11.92
CA ALA A 133 15.35 -4.61 -11.07
C ALA A 133 14.02 -4.05 -10.54
N LEU A 134 14.02 -2.79 -10.09
CA LEU A 134 12.81 -2.08 -9.68
C LEU A 134 11.82 -1.95 -10.83
N ALA A 135 12.28 -1.62 -12.04
CA ALA A 135 11.41 -1.53 -13.21
C ALA A 135 10.71 -2.87 -13.51
N LEU A 136 11.44 -3.99 -13.42
CA LEU A 136 10.86 -5.32 -13.57
C LEU A 136 9.83 -5.61 -12.49
N TYR A 137 10.14 -5.28 -11.23
CA TYR A 137 9.22 -5.41 -10.12
C TYR A 137 7.93 -4.60 -10.34
N PHE A 138 8.03 -3.34 -10.75
CA PHE A 138 6.85 -2.50 -11.00
C PHE A 138 5.98 -3.04 -12.14
N SER A 139 6.62 -3.47 -13.22
CA SER A 139 5.95 -4.00 -14.41
C SER A 139 5.25 -5.34 -14.16
N GLN A 140 5.89 -6.24 -13.42
CA GLN A 140 5.42 -7.62 -13.26
C GLN A 140 4.59 -7.85 -12.01
N VAL A 141 4.94 -7.16 -10.91
CA VAL A 141 4.35 -7.38 -9.58
C VAL A 141 3.43 -6.22 -9.21
N PHE A 142 3.96 -4.99 -9.12
CA PHE A 142 3.21 -3.87 -8.52
C PHE A 142 1.96 -3.49 -9.33
N HIS A 143 2.11 -3.14 -10.61
CA HIS A 143 0.97 -2.74 -11.45
C HIS A 143 -0.04 -3.90 -11.62
N ARG A 144 0.45 -5.14 -11.67
CA ARG A 144 -0.42 -6.33 -11.73
C ARG A 144 -1.18 -6.55 -10.42
N GLY A 145 -0.56 -6.29 -9.27
CA GLY A 145 -1.20 -6.34 -7.96
C GLY A 145 -2.26 -5.26 -7.81
N LEU A 146 -1.92 -4.02 -8.17
CA LEU A 146 -2.84 -2.88 -8.11
C LEU A 146 -4.04 -3.07 -9.04
N SER A 147 -3.86 -3.64 -10.24
CA SER A 147 -4.97 -3.89 -11.16
C SER A 147 -5.94 -4.98 -10.70
N LYS A 148 -5.55 -5.80 -9.72
CA LYS A 148 -6.45 -6.78 -9.08
C LYS A 148 -7.33 -6.14 -8.01
N LEU A 149 -7.01 -4.94 -7.53
CA LEU A 149 -7.79 -4.28 -6.50
C LEU A 149 -9.04 -3.61 -7.10
N ARG A 150 -10.17 -3.81 -6.46
CA ARG A 150 -11.48 -3.23 -6.81
C ARG A 150 -12.00 -2.41 -5.65
N TYR A 151 -12.71 -1.33 -5.96
CA TYR A 151 -13.31 -0.42 -5.01
C TYR A 151 -14.84 -0.57 -5.02
N HIS A 152 -15.41 -0.79 -3.84
CA HIS A 152 -16.85 -0.87 -3.63
C HIS A 152 -17.34 0.41 -2.91
N PRO A 153 -18.00 1.35 -3.61
CA PRO A 153 -18.40 2.63 -3.03
C PRO A 153 -19.46 2.49 -1.92
N GLU A 154 -20.32 1.47 -2.00
CA GLU A 154 -21.45 1.27 -1.09
C GLU A 154 -21.16 0.14 -0.08
N ALA A 155 -20.29 0.38 0.89
CA ALA A 155 -20.23 -0.52 2.04
C ALA A 155 -21.51 -0.30 2.88
N GLU A 156 -22.60 -1.00 2.56
CA GLU A 156 -23.80 -0.99 3.40
C GLU A 156 -23.41 -1.37 4.84
N GLU A 157 -23.77 -0.50 5.80
CA GLU A 157 -23.50 -0.63 7.24
C GLU A 157 -24.15 -1.89 7.89
N GLY A 158 -24.80 -2.76 7.12
CA GLY A 158 -25.51 -3.96 7.60
C GLY A 158 -25.19 -5.28 6.90
N SER A 159 -24.37 -5.29 5.84
CA SER A 159 -24.05 -6.55 5.16
C SER A 159 -22.97 -7.30 5.91
N HIS A 160 -23.39 -8.35 6.63
CA HIS A 160 -22.55 -9.34 7.27
C HIS A 160 -21.31 -9.66 6.43
N ALA A 161 -20.14 -9.64 7.07
CA ALA A 161 -18.86 -10.04 6.52
C ALA A 161 -18.87 -11.52 6.07
N GLY A 162 -19.48 -11.81 4.92
CA GLY A 162 -19.59 -13.13 4.35
C GLY A 162 -19.83 -13.04 2.85
N GLY A 163 -18.81 -13.35 2.04
CA GLY A 163 -19.04 -13.75 0.65
C GLY A 163 -17.93 -13.42 -0.36
N ALA A 164 -17.44 -12.18 -0.40
CA ALA A 164 -16.45 -11.76 -1.40
C ALA A 164 -15.16 -11.25 -0.71
N LEU A 165 -14.02 -11.89 -1.01
CA LEU A 165 -12.80 -11.81 -0.21
C LEU A 165 -12.36 -10.38 0.15
N ALA A 166 -12.52 -10.04 1.43
CA ALA A 166 -11.78 -8.95 2.05
C ALA A 166 -10.27 -9.17 1.84
N LEU A 167 -9.51 -8.08 1.70
CA LEU A 167 -8.04 -8.14 1.56
C LEU A 167 -7.40 -9.12 2.57
N PRO A 168 -6.54 -10.06 2.13
CA PRO A 168 -5.86 -11.00 3.02
C PRO A 168 -5.13 -10.27 4.15
N ALA A 169 -5.07 -10.87 5.34
CA ALA A 169 -4.42 -10.26 6.50
C ALA A 169 -2.95 -9.87 6.23
N PHE A 170 -2.23 -10.65 5.43
CA PHE A 170 -0.87 -10.33 5.01
C PHE A 170 -0.80 -9.08 4.12
N ALA A 171 -1.72 -8.92 3.16
CA ALA A 171 -1.78 -7.73 2.33
C ALA A 171 -2.11 -6.48 3.16
N ARG A 172 -2.97 -6.62 4.18
CA ARG A 172 -3.27 -5.56 5.15
C ARG A 172 -2.07 -5.20 5.99
N PHE A 173 -1.32 -6.18 6.48
CA PHE A 173 -0.08 -5.96 7.22
C PHE A 173 0.95 -5.19 6.38
N LEU A 174 1.15 -5.60 5.12
CA LEU A 174 2.04 -4.88 4.20
C LEU A 174 1.57 -3.44 3.96
N PHE A 175 0.27 -3.25 3.75
CA PHE A 175 -0.31 -1.92 3.60
C PHE A 175 -0.04 -1.06 4.83
N PHE A 176 -0.36 -1.54 6.03
CA PHE A 176 -0.16 -0.80 7.27
C PHE A 176 1.32 -0.55 7.58
N GLY A 177 2.23 -1.46 7.25
CA GLY A 177 3.67 -1.25 7.40
C GLY A 177 4.18 -0.15 6.47
N MET A 178 3.80 -0.19 5.19
CA MET A 178 4.16 0.86 4.22
C MET A 178 3.55 2.21 4.61
N HIS A 179 2.33 2.18 5.12
CA HIS A 179 1.66 3.37 5.61
C HIS A 179 2.33 3.95 6.86
N GLY A 180 2.76 3.08 7.79
CA GLY A 180 3.51 3.51 8.96
C GLY A 180 4.83 4.22 8.59
N PHE A 181 5.53 3.76 7.55
CA PHE A 181 6.68 4.50 7.01
C PHE A 181 6.28 5.87 6.47
N LEU A 182 5.19 5.95 5.72
CA LEU A 182 4.70 7.23 5.23
C LEU A 182 4.37 8.18 6.40
N ASP A 183 3.70 7.69 7.44
CA ASP A 183 3.32 8.47 8.61
C ASP A 183 4.55 8.98 9.37
N GLU A 184 5.56 8.13 9.57
CA GLU A 184 6.79 8.52 10.28
C GLU A 184 7.66 9.47 9.46
N VAL A 185 7.80 9.24 8.16
CA VAL A 185 8.51 10.18 7.27
C VAL A 185 7.80 11.53 7.25
N LEU A 186 6.46 11.55 7.19
CA LEU A 186 5.68 12.79 7.27
C LEU A 186 5.87 13.48 8.62
N PHE A 187 5.76 12.73 9.71
CA PHE A 187 5.90 13.24 11.07
C PHE A 187 7.29 13.85 11.28
N THR A 188 8.36 13.09 10.98
CA THR A 188 9.74 13.56 11.14
C THR A 188 10.05 14.75 10.22
N SER A 189 9.54 14.75 8.98
CA SER A 189 9.71 15.91 8.07
C SER A 189 9.05 17.17 8.60
N VAL A 190 7.80 17.07 9.05
CA VAL A 190 7.06 18.21 9.61
C VAL A 190 7.69 18.67 10.92
N PHE A 191 8.11 17.72 11.75
CA PHE A 191 8.77 18.02 13.01
C PHE A 191 10.09 18.77 12.78
N SER A 192 10.94 18.31 11.85
CA SER A 192 12.16 19.03 11.44
C SER A 192 11.84 20.41 10.88
N LEU A 193 10.79 20.57 10.07
CA LEU A 193 10.37 21.88 9.57
C LEU A 193 9.94 22.83 10.71
N VAL A 194 9.18 22.34 11.69
CA VAL A 194 8.65 23.17 12.77
C VAL A 194 9.72 23.53 13.79
N GLU A 195 10.54 22.57 14.20
CA GLU A 195 11.54 22.77 15.25
C GLU A 195 12.83 23.42 14.72
N THR A 196 13.31 22.97 13.56
CA THR A 196 14.60 23.41 13.00
C THR A 196 14.48 24.34 11.80
N SER A 197 13.26 24.63 11.32
CA SER A 197 13.02 25.41 10.09
C SER A 197 13.72 24.84 8.85
N ASP A 198 13.91 23.51 8.82
CA ASP A 198 14.49 22.83 7.68
C ASP A 198 13.46 22.65 6.56
N TRP A 199 13.63 23.43 5.49
CA TRP A 199 12.79 23.39 4.29
C TRP A 199 13.12 22.22 3.36
N SER A 200 14.11 21.37 3.70
CA SER A 200 14.46 20.18 2.92
C SER A 200 13.33 19.14 2.88
N LEU A 201 12.37 19.22 3.83
CA LEU A 201 11.25 18.28 3.98
C LEU A 201 11.70 16.81 4.00
N ARG A 202 12.92 16.56 4.51
CA ARG A 202 13.48 15.23 4.67
C ARG A 202 12.95 14.60 5.94
N GLY A 203 12.51 13.36 5.82
CA GLY A 203 12.06 12.53 6.93
C GLY A 203 12.89 11.25 7.01
N HIS A 204 12.84 10.64 8.17
CA HIS A 204 13.55 9.40 8.45
C HIS A 204 12.66 8.45 9.24
N THR A 205 12.95 7.16 9.14
CA THR A 205 12.23 6.09 9.84
C THR A 205 13.15 4.88 9.98
N SER A 206 12.93 4.04 10.97
CA SER A 206 13.64 2.76 11.12
C SER A 206 12.91 1.64 10.39
N LEU A 207 13.62 0.65 9.82
CA LEU A 207 12.96 -0.56 9.30
C LEU A 207 12.13 -1.30 10.36
N TRP A 208 12.48 -1.18 11.64
CA TRP A 208 11.72 -1.74 12.74
C TRP A 208 10.33 -1.10 12.89
N SER A 209 10.18 0.16 12.48
CA SER A 209 8.91 0.87 12.44
C SER A 209 7.89 0.21 11.51
N PHE A 210 8.33 -0.43 10.42
CA PHE A 210 7.44 -1.20 9.54
C PHE A 210 6.72 -2.31 10.30
N LEU A 211 7.49 -3.08 11.06
CA LEU A 211 6.96 -4.21 11.83
C LEU A 211 6.10 -3.71 12.98
N MET A 212 6.55 -2.67 13.67
CA MET A 212 5.85 -2.05 14.78
C MET A 212 4.50 -1.47 14.38
N TYR A 213 4.48 -0.57 13.40
CA TYR A 213 3.25 0.08 12.95
C TYR A 213 2.37 -0.87 12.15
N GLY A 214 2.94 -1.71 11.30
CA GLY A 214 2.20 -2.72 10.55
C GLY A 214 1.42 -3.67 11.45
N SER A 215 2.05 -4.15 12.53
CA SER A 215 1.41 -5.04 13.51
C SER A 215 0.42 -4.30 14.40
N CYS A 216 0.78 -3.10 14.89
CA CYS A 216 -0.10 -2.27 15.71
C CYS A 216 -1.40 -1.95 14.98
N SER A 217 -1.31 -1.40 13.77
CA SER A 217 -2.46 -1.00 12.96
C SER A 217 -3.33 -2.19 12.54
N LEU A 218 -2.74 -3.37 12.32
CA LEU A 218 -3.51 -4.59 12.08
C LEU A 218 -4.35 -4.98 13.30
N VAL A 219 -3.79 -4.90 14.51
CA VAL A 219 -4.55 -5.19 15.74
C VAL A 219 -5.60 -4.12 16.00
N VAL A 220 -5.28 -2.84 15.78
CA VAL A 220 -6.24 -1.73 15.90
C VAL A 220 -7.37 -1.87 14.88
N GLU A 221 -7.12 -2.32 13.65
CA GLU A 221 -8.19 -2.64 12.68
C GLU A 221 -9.12 -3.73 13.22
N ARG A 222 -8.59 -4.80 13.83
CA ARG A 222 -9.42 -5.85 14.44
C ARG A 222 -10.24 -5.33 15.61
N LEU A 223 -9.64 -4.46 16.42
CA LEU A 223 -10.31 -3.80 17.52
C LEU A 223 -11.41 -2.87 17.01
N TYR A 224 -11.16 -2.13 15.92
CA TYR A 224 -12.17 -1.32 15.23
C TYR A 224 -13.34 -2.18 14.79
N LEU A 225 -13.10 -3.29 14.08
CA LEU A 225 -14.16 -4.18 13.63
C LEU A 225 -15.01 -4.74 14.79
N HIS A 226 -14.35 -5.15 15.88
CA HIS A 226 -15.05 -5.67 17.05
C HIS A 226 -15.86 -4.60 17.79
N LEU A 227 -15.25 -3.45 18.08
CA LEU A 227 -15.90 -2.38 18.85
C LEU A 227 -17.00 -1.69 18.05
N HIS A 228 -16.77 -1.45 16.76
CA HIS A 228 -17.73 -0.77 15.89
C HIS A 228 -18.90 -1.69 15.51
N PHE A 229 -18.63 -2.86 14.92
CA PHE A 229 -19.70 -3.72 14.39
C PHE A 229 -20.29 -4.66 15.43
N SER A 230 -19.49 -5.22 16.34
CA SER A 230 -20.03 -6.15 17.35
C SER A 230 -20.62 -5.43 18.57
N ARG A 231 -20.00 -4.34 19.03
CA ARG A 231 -20.46 -3.61 20.23
C ARG A 231 -21.20 -2.31 19.94
N GLY A 232 -21.24 -1.84 18.70
CA GLY A 232 -21.92 -0.59 18.33
C GLY A 232 -21.31 0.66 18.98
N TRP A 233 -20.03 0.63 19.36
CA TRP A 233 -19.39 1.77 20.00
C TRP A 233 -19.14 2.89 18.98
N GLY A 234 -19.59 4.10 19.31
CA GLY A 234 -19.24 5.30 18.56
C GLY A 234 -17.77 5.70 18.72
N THR A 235 -17.28 6.52 17.80
CA THR A 235 -15.86 6.93 17.71
C THR A 235 -15.27 7.41 19.04
N CYS A 236 -15.97 8.28 19.77
CA CYS A 236 -15.47 8.83 21.06
C CYS A 236 -15.17 7.76 22.12
N ARG A 237 -15.86 6.61 22.09
CA ARG A 237 -15.58 5.50 23.03
C ARG A 237 -14.44 4.59 22.55
N ARG A 238 -14.18 4.55 21.24
CA ARG A 238 -13.12 3.72 20.65
C ARG A 238 -11.75 4.40 20.76
N LEU A 239 -11.67 5.71 20.51
CA LEU A 239 -10.40 6.45 20.48
C LEU A 239 -9.55 6.28 21.74
N PRO A 240 -10.09 6.39 22.98
CA PRO A 240 -9.27 6.19 24.18
C PRO A 240 -8.66 4.79 24.25
N VAL A 241 -9.39 3.76 23.79
CA VAL A 241 -8.89 2.38 23.76
C VAL A 241 -7.73 2.24 22.78
N TYR A 242 -7.84 2.84 21.60
CA TYR A 242 -6.76 2.84 20.61
C TYR A 242 -5.52 3.54 21.15
N ILE A 243 -5.68 4.73 21.74
CA ILE A 243 -4.57 5.50 22.30
C ILE A 243 -3.86 4.72 23.40
N CYS A 244 -4.60 4.12 24.35
CA CYS A 244 -4.01 3.27 25.38
C CYS A 244 -3.26 2.07 24.77
N PHE A 245 -3.83 1.45 23.74
CA PHE A 245 -3.19 0.35 23.04
C PHE A 245 -1.91 0.78 22.32
N ILE A 246 -1.94 1.91 21.60
CA ILE A 246 -0.80 2.47 20.87
C ILE A 246 0.35 2.78 21.84
N TYR A 247 0.10 3.48 22.94
CA TYR A 247 1.13 3.74 23.96
C TYR A 247 1.71 2.45 24.54
N THR A 248 0.88 1.45 24.79
CA THR A 248 1.34 0.15 25.29
C THR A 248 2.22 -0.54 24.24
N TRP A 249 1.81 -0.52 22.98
CA TRP A 249 2.53 -1.13 21.88
C TRP A 249 3.88 -0.45 21.64
N GLU A 250 3.90 0.88 21.55
CA GLU A 250 5.12 1.70 21.40
C GLU A 250 6.09 1.45 22.56
N PHE A 251 5.59 1.43 23.81
CA PHE A 251 6.41 1.15 24.98
C PHE A 251 7.00 -0.28 24.94
N CYS A 252 6.20 -1.30 24.66
CA CYS A 252 6.67 -2.68 24.57
C CYS A 252 7.67 -2.89 23.44
N GLY A 253 7.41 -2.31 22.27
CA GLY A 253 8.32 -2.38 21.14
C GLY A 253 9.63 -1.64 21.37
N GLY A 254 9.55 -0.44 21.97
CA GLY A 254 10.72 0.32 22.38
C GLY A 254 11.57 -0.45 23.40
N LEU A 255 10.95 -1.10 24.39
CA LEU A 255 11.67 -1.97 25.34
C LEU A 255 12.36 -3.13 24.64
N LEU A 256 11.69 -3.80 23.69
CA LEU A 256 12.25 -4.91 22.94
C LEU A 256 13.43 -4.46 22.07
N LEU A 257 13.27 -3.39 21.30
CA LEU A 257 14.31 -2.86 20.41
C LEU A 257 15.51 -2.34 21.21
N ARG A 258 15.28 -1.76 22.40
CA ARG A 258 16.35 -1.30 23.29
C ARG A 258 17.23 -2.45 23.80
N GLN A 259 16.73 -3.68 23.88
CA GLN A 259 17.57 -4.86 24.22
C GLN A 259 18.63 -5.17 23.15
N PHE A 260 18.41 -4.74 21.91
CA PHE A 260 19.29 -4.98 20.76
C PHE A 260 20.00 -3.70 20.27
N ASP A 261 19.95 -2.61 21.03
CA ASP A 261 20.42 -1.27 20.61
C ASP A 261 19.80 -0.77 19.28
N ALA A 262 18.61 -1.28 18.97
CA ALA A 262 17.90 -1.04 17.71
C ALA A 262 16.80 0.03 17.84
N CYS A 263 16.60 0.59 19.05
CA CYS A 263 15.60 1.62 19.30
C CYS A 263 16.05 2.94 18.65
N SER A 264 15.29 3.43 17.68
CA SER A 264 15.64 4.63 16.90
C SER A 264 15.21 5.94 17.54
N TRP A 265 14.38 5.91 18.59
CA TRP A 265 13.88 7.10 19.27
C TRP A 265 14.23 7.14 20.77
N ASP A 266 14.33 8.36 21.31
CA ASP A 266 14.48 8.63 22.73
C ASP A 266 13.81 9.97 23.12
N TYR A 267 12.73 9.87 23.89
CA TYR A 267 11.93 11.00 24.37
C TYR A 267 12.33 11.50 25.76
N SER A 268 13.50 11.09 26.29
CA SER A 268 13.95 11.47 27.65
C SER A 268 14.02 12.98 27.86
N HIS A 269 14.17 13.75 26.79
CA HIS A 269 14.23 15.21 26.79
C HIS A 269 12.84 15.89 26.92
N TYR A 270 11.75 15.16 26.71
CA TYR A 270 10.39 15.70 26.86
C TYR A 270 9.84 15.53 28.27
N PRO A 271 9.00 16.46 28.75
CA PRO A 271 8.28 16.29 30.01
C PRO A 271 7.28 15.13 29.91
N HIS A 272 6.97 14.50 31.05
CA HIS A 272 6.03 13.37 31.14
C HIS A 272 6.38 12.17 30.26
N ASN A 273 7.68 11.96 30.01
CA ASN A 273 8.17 10.74 29.39
C ASN A 273 8.18 9.57 30.38
N VAL A 274 8.02 8.35 29.86
CA VAL A 274 8.19 7.10 30.61
C VAL A 274 9.37 6.34 30.01
N MET A 275 10.46 6.28 30.77
CA MET A 275 11.74 5.64 30.36
C MET A 275 12.31 6.16 29.04
N GLY A 276 11.94 7.37 28.61
CA GLY A 276 12.27 7.89 27.28
C GLY A 276 11.68 7.12 26.10
N LEU A 277 10.76 6.17 26.33
CA LEU A 277 10.19 5.33 25.28
C LEU A 277 8.84 5.84 24.77
N ILE A 278 8.05 6.46 25.65
CA ILE A 278 6.80 7.13 25.31
C ILE A 278 6.75 8.49 25.98
N THR A 279 6.03 9.43 25.38
CA THR A 279 5.77 10.76 25.97
C THR A 279 4.30 11.12 25.89
N LEU A 280 3.72 11.55 27.01
CA LEU A 280 2.32 11.99 27.04
C LEU A 280 2.09 13.28 26.25
N LEU A 281 3.16 14.00 25.90
CA LEU A 281 3.09 15.18 25.05
C LEU A 281 2.54 14.87 23.65
N TYR A 282 2.72 13.65 23.16
CA TYR A 282 2.24 13.21 21.85
C TYR A 282 0.77 12.78 21.85
N LEU A 283 0.06 12.88 22.99
CA LEU A 283 -1.36 12.55 23.09
C LEU A 283 -2.24 13.24 22.02
N PRO A 284 -2.07 14.54 21.69
CA PRO A 284 -2.83 15.16 20.61
C PRO A 284 -2.56 14.52 19.24
N GLY A 285 -1.29 14.16 18.98
CA GLY A 285 -0.90 13.44 17.76
C GLY A 285 -1.56 12.06 17.68
N TRP A 286 -1.54 11.30 18.77
CA TRP A 286 -2.19 9.99 18.85
C TRP A 286 -3.70 10.05 18.71
N LEU A 287 -4.34 11.12 19.19
CA LEU A 287 -5.76 11.35 18.97
C LEU A 287 -6.07 11.56 17.48
N CYS A 288 -5.30 12.41 16.80
CA CYS A 288 -5.42 12.64 15.36
C CYS A 288 -5.18 11.35 14.57
N LEU A 289 -4.12 10.60 14.92
CA LEU A 289 -3.79 9.35 14.25
C LEU A 289 -4.85 8.28 14.50
N SER A 290 -5.45 8.21 15.69
CA SER A 290 -6.52 7.27 16.01
C SER A 290 -7.81 7.57 15.22
N LEU A 291 -8.14 8.85 15.04
CA LEU A 291 -9.24 9.28 14.16
C LEU A 291 -8.96 8.90 12.70
N TYR A 292 -7.74 9.16 12.26
CA TYR A 292 -7.29 8.83 10.92
C TYR A 292 -7.31 7.32 10.66
N GLN A 293 -6.85 6.50 11.61
CA GLN A 293 -6.89 5.04 11.54
C GLN A 293 -8.32 4.49 11.44
N ASP A 294 -9.30 5.12 12.10
CA ASP A 294 -10.72 4.78 11.97
C ASP A 294 -11.23 5.05 10.55
N VAL A 295 -10.90 6.21 9.96
CA VAL A 295 -11.24 6.55 8.57
C VAL A 295 -10.57 5.60 7.59
N LEU A 296 -9.28 5.32 7.81
CA LEU A 296 -8.49 4.42 6.98
C LEU A 296 -9.05 3.00 7.00
N SER A 297 -9.39 2.48 8.19
CA SER A 297 -10.00 1.15 8.34
C SER A 297 -11.32 1.04 7.58
N ASN A 298 -12.15 2.09 7.64
CA ASN A 298 -13.37 2.19 6.82
C ASN A 298 -13.10 2.16 5.31
N VAL A 299 -12.11 2.92 4.85
CA VAL A 299 -11.73 2.96 3.43
C VAL A 299 -11.18 1.60 2.97
N LEU A 300 -10.37 0.93 3.79
CA LEU A 300 -9.81 -0.39 3.47
C LEU A 300 -10.88 -1.48 3.36
N LEU A 301 -11.98 -1.38 4.12
CA LEU A 301 -13.12 -2.30 3.99
C LEU A 301 -13.82 -2.18 2.64
N ARG A 302 -13.70 -1.05 1.96
CA ARG A 302 -14.24 -0.82 0.62
C ARG A 302 -13.35 -1.40 -0.49
N ILE A 303 -12.15 -1.86 -0.17
CA ILE A 303 -11.22 -2.46 -1.13
C ILE A 303 -11.35 -3.98 -1.10
N ARG A 304 -11.57 -4.59 -2.27
CA ARG A 304 -11.61 -6.04 -2.47
C ARG A 304 -10.58 -6.48 -3.50
N CYS A 305 -10.11 -7.71 -3.40
CA CYS A 305 -9.34 -8.33 -4.48
C CYS A 305 -10.29 -8.99 -5.48
N ALA A 306 -10.12 -8.72 -6.77
CA ALA A 306 -10.78 -9.47 -7.83
C ALA A 306 -10.30 -10.93 -7.82
N GLU A 307 -11.23 -11.86 -7.99
CA GLU A 307 -10.90 -13.28 -8.11
C GLU A 307 -10.07 -13.50 -9.38
N GLU A 308 -8.98 -14.28 -9.29
CA GLU A 308 -8.38 -14.85 -10.50
C GLU A 308 -9.39 -15.85 -11.04
N GLY A 309 -10.13 -15.46 -12.07
CA GLY A 309 -11.11 -16.32 -12.72
C GLY A 309 -10.49 -17.67 -13.04
N THR A 310 -10.88 -18.69 -12.27
CA THR A 310 -10.68 -20.09 -12.63
C THR A 310 -11.70 -20.39 -13.72
N GLY A 311 -11.39 -19.92 -14.93
CA GLY A 311 -12.33 -19.88 -16.05
C GLY A 311 -11.57 -19.84 -17.36
N ARG A 312 -10.80 -20.90 -17.61
CA ARG A 312 -10.36 -21.27 -18.96
C ARG A 312 -11.60 -21.64 -19.76
N ARG A 313 -12.38 -20.64 -20.21
CA ARG A 313 -13.33 -20.80 -21.29
C ARG A 313 -12.51 -20.75 -22.56
N GLU A 314 -11.92 -21.89 -22.89
CA GLU A 314 -11.60 -22.21 -24.27
C GLU A 314 -12.91 -22.02 -25.04
N ASP A 315 -13.01 -20.90 -25.74
CA ASP A 315 -13.93 -20.77 -26.85
C ASP A 315 -13.43 -21.74 -27.92
N SER A 316 -13.73 -23.02 -27.71
CA SER A 316 -13.64 -24.05 -28.74
C SER A 316 -14.57 -23.59 -29.83
N GLY A 317 -13.98 -23.08 -30.90
CA GLY A 317 -14.69 -22.55 -32.05
C GLY A 317 -15.83 -23.49 -32.46
N GLY A 318 -17.02 -22.89 -32.60
CA GLY A 318 -18.10 -23.48 -33.37
C GLY A 318 -17.67 -23.63 -34.83
N VAL A 319 -16.92 -24.69 -35.11
CA VAL A 319 -16.67 -25.23 -36.44
C VAL A 319 -16.87 -26.75 -36.33
N ASN A 320 -18.11 -27.14 -36.09
CA ASN A 320 -18.60 -28.49 -36.36
C ASN A 320 -20.10 -28.42 -36.61
N GLY A 321 -20.44 -27.86 -37.77
CA GLY A 321 -21.80 -27.81 -38.30
C GLY A 321 -21.84 -27.89 -39.83
N GLU A 322 -20.75 -28.32 -40.48
CA GLU A 322 -20.69 -28.38 -41.94
C GLU A 322 -19.79 -29.52 -42.46
N LEU A 323 -19.95 -30.73 -41.91
CA LEU A 323 -19.33 -31.92 -42.51
C LEU A 323 -20.14 -33.23 -42.43
N GLU A 324 -21.40 -33.18 -41.97
CA GLU A 324 -22.28 -34.37 -41.96
C GLU A 324 -23.47 -34.32 -42.94
N ALA A 325 -23.49 -33.36 -43.87
CA ALA A 325 -24.53 -33.28 -44.91
C ALA A 325 -24.10 -33.79 -46.31
N LYS A 326 -22.91 -34.40 -46.45
CA LYS A 326 -22.40 -34.88 -47.75
C LYS A 326 -22.07 -36.37 -47.83
N ARG A 327 -22.74 -37.20 -47.02
CA ARG A 327 -22.65 -38.68 -47.11
C ARG A 327 -24.00 -39.39 -47.15
N LYS A 328 -25.00 -38.77 -47.81
CA LYS A 328 -26.25 -39.42 -48.24
C LYS A 328 -26.70 -38.86 -49.59
N THR A 329 -25.90 -39.09 -50.63
CA THR A 329 -26.38 -39.06 -52.02
C THR A 329 -25.38 -39.82 -52.89
N LEU A 330 -25.59 -41.13 -52.96
CA LEU A 330 -25.28 -42.02 -54.08
C LEU A 330 -26.02 -43.34 -53.87
#